data_AF-A0AAX0N600-F1
#
_entry.id   AF-A0AAX0N600-F1
#
_cell.length_a   1.000
_cell.length_b   1.000
_cell.length_c   1.000
_cell.angle_alpha   90.00
_cell.angle_beta   90.00
_cell.angle_gamma   90.00
#
_symmetry.space_group_name_H-M   'P 1'
#
loop_
_entity.id
_entity.type
_entity.pdbx_description
1 polymer ?
#
loop_
_entity_poly.entity_id
_entity_poly.type
_entity_poly.pdbx_seq_one_letter_code
_entity_poly.pdbx_strand_id
1 'polypeptide(L)'
;MFYLTFFLGDRKSESYALQWKHIDFSKSQIQLIQALDRYGQVKSTKGNKKTIFSISNDLLQLLTSWKEQQKYELAKFGIISNPEQFVFTYIDTKGNINKPLHADYLNNKMKSIRKRHKELAHATPHKLRHTGATLAKQAGMSLEAISEALTHSDTGTTQIYVNTSNIVPMAVGEFALKSLKQ
;
A
#
# COMPACT_ATOMS: atom_id res chain seq x y z
N MET A 1 4.80 2.90 -5.58
CA MET A 1 3.38 2.79 -5.15
C MET A 1 2.73 1.46 -5.50
N PHE A 2 2.57 1.10 -6.79
CA PHE A 2 1.91 -0.17 -7.18
C PHE A 2 2.47 -1.39 -6.43
N TYR A 3 3.80 -1.53 -6.42
CA TYR A 3 4.50 -2.60 -5.71
C TYR A 3 4.15 -2.61 -4.22
N LEU A 4 4.31 -1.48 -3.52
CA LEU A 4 3.93 -1.37 -2.10
C LEU A 4 2.49 -1.81 -1.82
N THR A 5 1.52 -1.27 -2.57
CA THR A 5 0.10 -1.55 -2.35
C THR A 5 -0.24 -3.03 -2.59
N PHE A 6 0.41 -3.63 -3.58
CA PHE A 6 0.24 -5.05 -3.89
C PHE A 6 0.83 -5.94 -2.78
N PHE A 7 2.03 -5.62 -2.30
CA PHE A 7 2.72 -6.41 -1.28
C PHE A 7 2.01 -6.33 0.07
N LEU A 8 1.68 -5.13 0.53
CA LEU A 8 0.95 -4.93 1.78
C LEU A 8 -0.45 -5.55 1.71
N GLY A 9 -1.04 -5.62 0.51
CA GLY A 9 -2.43 -6.02 0.37
C GLY A 9 -3.33 -5.05 1.14
N ASP A 10 -3.04 -3.76 1.11
CA ASP A 10 -3.77 -2.68 1.77
C ASP A 10 -4.74 -1.99 0.80
N ARG A 11 -5.72 -1.26 1.34
CA ARG A 11 -6.64 -0.49 0.49
C ARG A 11 -5.78 0.63 -0.08
N LYS A 12 -5.84 0.90 -1.39
CA LYS A 12 -5.03 1.95 -2.03
C LYS A 12 -5.03 3.30 -1.26
N SER A 13 -6.15 3.67 -0.64
CA SER A 13 -6.30 4.87 0.19
C SER A 13 -5.34 4.92 1.39
N GLU A 14 -4.97 3.77 1.95
CA GLU A 14 -4.01 3.61 3.05
C GLU A 14 -2.59 3.88 2.53
N SER A 15 -2.18 3.22 1.45
CA SER A 15 -0.94 3.50 0.72
C SER A 15 -0.79 4.98 0.32
N TYR A 16 -1.86 5.63 -0.13
CA TYR A 16 -1.83 7.06 -0.48
C TYR A 16 -1.62 7.98 0.73
N ALA A 17 -2.06 7.54 1.92
CA ALA A 17 -1.94 8.32 3.15
C ALA A 17 -0.64 8.05 3.92
N LEU A 18 0.20 7.14 3.43
CA LEU A 18 1.48 6.87 4.07
C LEU A 18 2.37 8.11 4.06
N GLN A 19 3.00 8.37 5.21
CA GLN A 19 3.99 9.41 5.42
C GLN A 19 5.29 8.73 5.85
N TRP A 20 6.44 9.38 5.66
CA TRP A 20 7.72 8.77 5.99
C TRP A 20 7.87 8.38 7.46
N LYS A 21 7.21 9.10 8.37
CA LYS A 21 7.14 8.76 9.81
C LYS A 21 6.47 7.42 10.10
N HIS A 22 5.70 6.85 9.16
CA HIS A 22 5.05 5.56 9.32
C HIS A 22 5.92 4.38 8.90
N ILE A 23 7.13 4.64 8.36
CA ILE A 23 8.06 3.61 7.91
C ILE A 23 9.25 3.59 8.86
N ASP A 24 9.35 2.54 9.66
CA ASP A 24 10.51 2.26 10.49
C ASP A 24 11.51 1.42 9.70
N PHE A 25 12.51 2.11 9.13
CA PHE A 25 13.55 1.48 8.33
C PHE A 25 14.47 0.57 9.16
N SER A 26 14.61 0.84 10.47
CA SER A 26 15.47 0.04 11.34
C SER A 26 14.84 -1.32 11.67
N LYS A 27 13.52 -1.32 11.86
CA LYS A 27 12.74 -2.54 12.17
C LYS A 27 12.16 -3.21 10.93
N SER A 28 12.35 -2.64 9.74
CA SER A 28 11.71 -3.08 8.51
C SER A 28 10.18 -3.18 8.67
N GLN A 29 9.56 -2.10 9.15
CA GLN A 29 8.12 -2.08 9.46
C GLN A 29 7.39 -0.89 8.85
N ILE A 30 6.13 -1.11 8.47
CA ILE A 30 5.21 -0.07 8.00
C ILE A 30 3.97 -0.05 8.88
N GLN A 31 3.59 1.13 9.36
CA GLN A 31 2.40 1.36 10.16
C GLN A 31 1.26 1.94 9.30
N LEU A 32 0.19 1.18 9.11
CA LEU A 32 -1.05 1.66 8.50
C LEU A 32 -2.00 2.13 9.60
N ILE A 33 -2.16 3.45 9.72
CA ILE A 33 -2.99 4.09 10.74
C ILE A 33 -4.02 5.08 10.16
N GLN A 34 -3.84 5.48 8.90
CA GLN A 34 -4.67 6.49 8.23
C GLN A 34 -4.89 6.15 6.76
N ALA A 35 -5.88 6.81 6.16
CA ALA A 35 -6.25 6.69 4.76
C ALA A 35 -6.62 8.07 4.19
N LEU A 36 -6.49 8.24 2.87
CA LEU A 36 -7.03 9.41 2.18
C LEU A 36 -8.48 9.15 1.76
N ASP A 37 -9.33 10.15 1.94
CA ASP A 37 -10.65 10.16 1.33
C ASP A 37 -10.59 10.53 -0.17
N ARG A 38 -11.76 10.65 -0.81
CA ARG A 38 -11.85 11.00 -2.24
C ARG A 38 -11.38 12.43 -2.54
N TYR A 39 -11.32 13.29 -1.53
CA TYR A 39 -10.92 14.68 -1.63
C TYR A 39 -9.45 14.91 -1.26
N GLY A 40 -8.72 13.83 -0.89
CA GLY A 40 -7.33 13.90 -0.47
C GLY A 40 -7.15 14.32 0.99
N GLN A 41 -8.22 14.31 1.79
CA GLN A 41 -8.15 14.58 3.22
C GLN A 41 -7.78 13.32 3.99
N VAL A 42 -6.91 13.48 4.99
CA VAL A 42 -6.52 12.40 5.88
C VAL A 42 -7.67 12.08 6.81
N LYS A 43 -8.01 10.79 6.89
CA LYS A 43 -8.95 10.23 7.86
C LYS A 43 -8.33 8.99 8.51
N SER A 44 -8.88 8.59 9.65
CA SER A 44 -8.54 7.29 10.23
C SER A 44 -8.90 6.15 9.28
N THR A 45 -8.19 5.03 9.44
CA THR A 45 -8.59 3.76 8.83
C THR A 45 -10.00 3.36 9.26
N LYS A 46 -10.64 2.48 8.48
CA LYS A 46 -11.94 1.94 8.86
C LYS A 46 -11.82 1.26 10.22
N GLY A 47 -12.66 1.66 11.18
CA GLY A 47 -12.62 1.13 12.55
C GLY A 47 -11.46 1.63 13.41
N ASN A 48 -10.73 2.68 13.00
CA ASN A 48 -9.57 3.24 13.71
C ASN A 48 -8.45 2.20 13.99
N LYS A 49 -8.36 1.14 13.18
CA LYS A 49 -7.37 0.07 13.36
C LYS A 49 -5.98 0.57 12.99
N LYS A 50 -5.00 0.24 13.83
CA LYS A 50 -3.58 0.41 13.54
C LYS A 50 -3.01 -0.96 13.16
N THR A 51 -2.37 -1.09 12.01
CA THR A 51 -1.77 -2.35 11.56
C THR A 51 -0.30 -2.14 11.25
N ILE A 52 0.55 -3.01 11.77
CA ILE A 52 1.99 -2.98 11.56
C ILE A 52 2.35 -4.15 10.65
N PHE A 53 2.96 -3.86 9.51
CA PHE A 53 3.47 -4.87 8.59
C PHE A 53 4.98 -4.96 8.74
N SER A 54 5.49 -6.16 8.95
CA SER A 54 6.90 -6.46 8.65
C SER A 54 7.07 -6.57 7.14
N ILE A 55 8.10 -5.93 6.59
CA ILE A 55 8.39 -5.90 5.16
C ILE A 55 9.70 -6.60 4.82
N SER A 56 9.75 -7.27 3.67
CA SER A 56 10.99 -7.81 3.11
C SER A 56 12.08 -6.76 2.87
N ASN A 57 13.33 -7.22 2.86
CA ASN A 57 14.49 -6.40 2.52
C ASN A 57 14.37 -5.77 1.11
N ASP A 58 13.80 -6.48 0.13
CA ASP A 58 13.60 -5.95 -1.22
C ASP A 58 12.68 -4.72 -1.22
N LEU A 59 11.57 -4.78 -0.46
CA LEU A 59 10.65 -3.66 -0.32
C LEU A 59 11.29 -2.50 0.46
N LEU A 60 12.07 -2.82 1.50
CA LEU A 60 12.82 -1.83 2.27
C LEU A 60 13.82 -1.07 1.38
N GLN A 61 14.61 -1.78 0.57
CA GLN A 61 15.57 -1.18 -0.37
C GLN A 61 14.86 -0.27 -1.38
N LEU A 62 13.74 -0.73 -1.96
CA LEU A 62 12.95 0.08 -2.88
C LEU A 62 12.43 1.37 -2.23
N LEU A 63 11.97 1.29 -0.98
CA LEU A 63 11.50 2.46 -0.23
C LEU A 63 12.65 3.42 0.14
N THR A 64 13.83 2.90 0.46
CA THR A 64 15.03 3.71 0.73
C THR A 64 15.43 4.50 -0.51
N SER A 65 15.60 3.82 -1.65
CA SER A 65 15.94 4.50 -2.92
C SER A 65 14.86 5.51 -3.32
N TRP A 66 13.59 5.18 -3.10
CA TRP A 66 12.49 6.12 -3.37
C TRP A 66 12.54 7.35 -2.46
N LYS A 67 12.86 7.19 -1.17
CA LYS A 67 13.00 8.30 -0.21
C LYS A 67 14.13 9.24 -0.61
N GLU A 68 15.26 8.69 -1.02
CA GLU A 68 16.41 9.46 -1.50
C GLU A 68 16.10 10.21 -2.79
N GLN A 69 15.46 9.54 -3.75
CA GLN A 69 15.03 10.16 -4.99
C GLN A 69 14.06 11.32 -4.74
N GLN A 70 13.03 11.11 -3.90
CA GLN A 70 12.06 12.14 -3.58
C GLN A 70 12.72 13.33 -2.88
N LYS A 71 13.64 13.09 -1.94
CA LYS A 71 14.41 14.13 -1.27
C LYS A 71 15.22 14.95 -2.28
N TYR A 72 15.92 14.29 -3.19
CA TYR A 72 16.71 14.93 -4.23
C TYR A 72 15.84 15.78 -5.18
N GLU A 73 14.70 15.25 -5.63
CA GLU A 73 13.77 15.98 -6.50
C GLU A 73 13.16 17.20 -5.82
N LEU A 74 12.75 17.08 -4.55
CA LEU A 74 12.17 18.18 -3.79
C LEU A 74 13.18 19.27 -3.44
N ALA A 75 14.44 18.90 -3.21
CA ALA A 75 15.52 19.86 -2.97
C ALA A 75 15.73 20.82 -4.15
N LYS A 76 15.47 20.38 -5.39
CA LYS A 76 15.51 21.25 -6.59
C LYS A 76 14.49 22.38 -6.55
N PHE A 77 13.44 22.24 -5.75
CA PHE A 77 12.41 23.25 -5.51
C PHE A 77 12.56 23.95 -4.15
N GLY A 78 13.70 23.77 -3.46
CA GLY A 78 13.95 24.33 -2.14
C GLY A 78 13.12 23.69 -1.01
N ILE A 79 12.51 22.53 -1.26
CA ILE A 79 11.67 21.85 -0.26
C ILE A 79 12.52 20.88 0.55
N ILE A 80 12.58 21.10 1.87
CA ILE A 80 13.24 20.21 2.82
C ILE A 80 12.28 19.09 3.21
N SER A 81 12.72 17.84 3.04
CA SER A 81 11.92 16.67 3.43
C SER A 81 11.74 16.60 4.95
N ASN A 82 10.53 16.26 5.38
CA ASN A 82 10.18 16.08 6.79
C ASN A 82 9.47 14.72 7.01
N PRO A 83 9.37 14.24 8.27
CA PRO A 83 8.69 12.97 8.58
C PRO A 83 7.20 12.92 8.18
N GLU A 84 6.51 14.06 8.17
CA GLU A 84 5.10 14.20 7.79
C GLU A 84 4.88 14.21 6.27
N GLN A 85 5.95 14.21 5.48
CA GLN A 85 5.84 14.17 4.03
C GLN A 85 5.25 12.84 3.58
N PHE A 86 4.26 12.92 2.70
CA PHE A 86 3.67 11.73 2.09
C PHE A 86 4.71 10.97 1.28
N VAL A 87 4.65 9.64 1.39
CA VAL A 87 5.56 8.74 0.67
C VAL A 87 5.38 8.90 -0.83
N PHE A 88 4.14 9.09 -1.30
CA PHE A 88 3.87 9.30 -2.72
C PHE A 88 3.23 10.66 -2.96
N THR A 89 3.98 11.52 -3.66
CA THR A 89 3.55 12.87 -4.00
C THR A 89 3.64 13.15 -5.49
N TYR A 90 3.00 14.23 -5.93
CA TYR A 90 3.08 14.73 -7.30
C TYR A 90 2.99 16.26 -7.35
N ILE A 91 3.23 16.80 -8.54
CA ILE A 91 2.95 18.18 -8.89
C ILE A 91 1.54 18.22 -9.49
N ASP A 92 0.64 18.98 -8.88
CA ASP A 92 -0.74 19.10 -9.37
C ASP A 92 -0.84 20.00 -10.61
N THR A 93 -2.03 20.05 -11.21
CA THR A 93 -2.27 20.86 -12.42
C THR A 93 -2.20 22.37 -12.17
N LYS A 94 -2.18 22.80 -10.91
CA LYS A 94 -2.01 24.20 -10.51
C LYS A 94 -0.54 24.54 -10.22
N GLY A 95 0.38 23.58 -10.42
CA GLY A 95 1.80 23.74 -10.16
C GLY A 95 2.18 23.57 -8.68
N ASN A 96 1.26 23.14 -7.81
CA ASN A 96 1.61 22.89 -6.43
C ASN A 96 2.44 21.60 -6.33
N ILE A 97 3.63 21.72 -5.76
CA ILE A 97 4.57 20.62 -5.59
C ILE A 97 4.28 19.87 -4.28
N ASN A 98 4.73 18.62 -4.20
CA ASN A 98 4.67 17.78 -3.00
C ASN A 98 3.25 17.51 -2.48
N LYS A 99 2.25 17.48 -3.37
CA LYS A 99 0.87 17.15 -3.00
C LYS A 99 0.68 15.63 -2.93
N PRO A 100 -0.19 15.11 -2.05
CA PRO A 100 -0.50 13.68 -2.03
C PRO A 100 -1.02 13.22 -3.38
N LEU A 101 -0.65 12.02 -3.82
CA LEU A 101 -1.17 11.49 -5.08
C LEU A 101 -2.71 11.45 -5.11
N HIS A 102 -3.28 11.82 -6.26
CA HIS A 102 -4.72 11.73 -6.48
C HIS A 102 -5.23 10.29 -6.31
N ALA A 103 -6.40 10.12 -5.69
CA ALA A 103 -6.97 8.81 -5.35
C ALA A 103 -7.15 7.85 -6.55
N ASP A 104 -7.31 8.43 -7.75
CA ASP A 104 -7.42 7.69 -9.01
C ASP A 104 -6.11 7.41 -9.73
N TYR A 105 -4.95 7.84 -9.21
CA TYR A 105 -3.67 7.64 -9.87
C TYR A 105 -3.44 6.17 -10.25
N LEU A 106 -3.60 5.25 -9.30
CA LEU A 106 -3.42 3.82 -9.53
C LEU A 106 -4.45 3.26 -10.50
N ASN A 107 -5.72 3.69 -10.40
CA ASN A 107 -6.77 3.30 -11.34
C ASN A 107 -6.41 3.73 -12.77
N ASN A 108 -5.93 4.96 -12.95
CA ASN A 108 -5.56 5.53 -14.23
C ASN A 108 -4.31 4.86 -14.81
N LYS A 109 -3.31 4.53 -13.98
CA LYS A 109 -2.15 3.73 -14.41
C LYS A 109 -2.56 2.33 -14.86
N MET A 110 -3.45 1.65 -14.13
CA MET A 110 -3.98 0.34 -14.53
C MET A 110 -4.78 0.41 -15.84
N LYS A 111 -5.61 1.45 -16.03
CA LYS A 111 -6.31 1.71 -17.30
C LYS A 111 -5.32 1.92 -18.46
N SER A 112 -4.23 2.65 -18.23
CA SER A 112 -3.19 2.88 -19.24
C SER A 112 -2.48 1.58 -19.62
N ILE A 113 -2.13 0.75 -18.64
CA ILE A 113 -1.54 -0.59 -18.88
C ILE A 113 -2.49 -1.43 -19.73
N ARG A 114 -3.77 -1.52 -19.36
CA ARG A 114 -4.79 -2.25 -20.15
C ARG A 114 -4.92 -1.76 -21.59
N LYS A 115 -4.78 -0.45 -21.82
CA LYS A 115 -4.86 0.11 -23.19
C LYS A 115 -3.68 -0.33 -24.05
N ARG A 116 -2.50 -0.46 -23.44
CA ARG A 116 -1.25 -0.86 -24.13
C ARG A 116 -1.10 -2.38 -24.25
N HIS A 117 -1.67 -3.11 -23.32
CA HIS A 117 -1.54 -4.55 -23.17
C HIS A 117 -2.94 -5.19 -23.10
N LYS A 118 -3.58 -5.34 -24.28
CA LYS A 118 -4.95 -5.88 -24.38
C LYS A 118 -5.01 -7.39 -24.11
N GLU A 119 -3.88 -8.07 -24.24
CA GLU A 119 -3.66 -9.48 -23.94
C GLU A 119 -3.74 -9.79 -22.43
N LEU A 120 -3.50 -8.78 -21.57
CA LEU A 120 -3.57 -8.97 -20.13
C LEU A 120 -5.01 -8.95 -19.64
N ALA A 121 -5.31 -9.85 -18.70
CA ALA A 121 -6.61 -9.88 -18.03
C ALA A 121 -6.93 -8.53 -17.36
N HIS A 122 -8.20 -8.14 -17.38
CA HIS A 122 -8.63 -6.87 -16.80
C HIS A 122 -8.42 -6.83 -15.28
N ALA A 123 -7.38 -6.12 -14.86
CA ALA A 123 -7.01 -5.93 -13.46
C ALA A 123 -7.35 -4.51 -12.96
N THR A 124 -7.74 -4.44 -11.69
CA THR A 124 -7.88 -3.19 -10.91
C THR A 124 -7.16 -3.38 -9.58
N PRO A 125 -6.83 -2.31 -8.83
CA PRO A 125 -6.17 -2.45 -7.53
C PRO A 125 -6.95 -3.37 -6.57
N HIS A 126 -8.28 -3.27 -6.57
CA HIS A 126 -9.13 -4.12 -5.74
C HIS A 126 -9.13 -5.58 -6.20
N LYS A 127 -9.15 -5.84 -7.52
CA LYS A 127 -9.04 -7.21 -8.04
C LYS A 127 -7.70 -7.84 -7.71
N LEU A 128 -6.60 -7.10 -7.87
CA LEU A 128 -5.26 -7.59 -7.55
C LEU A 128 -5.10 -7.90 -6.07
N ARG A 129 -5.69 -7.10 -5.19
CA ARG A 129 -5.78 -7.40 -3.75
C ARG A 129 -6.49 -8.74 -3.50
N HIS A 130 -7.64 -8.96 -4.14
CA HIS A 130 -8.37 -10.24 -4.03
C HIS A 130 -7.54 -11.41 -4.57
N THR A 131 -6.88 -11.24 -5.71
CA THR A 131 -5.97 -12.26 -6.25
C THR A 131 -4.84 -12.59 -5.28
N GLY A 132 -4.22 -11.59 -4.65
CA GLY A 132 -3.20 -11.81 -3.61
C GLY A 132 -3.73 -12.63 -2.43
N ALA A 133 -4.94 -12.31 -1.96
CA ALA A 133 -5.62 -13.07 -0.90
C ALA A 133 -5.88 -14.53 -1.29
N THR A 134 -6.39 -14.76 -2.50
CA THR A 134 -6.66 -16.10 -3.03
C THR A 134 -5.38 -16.92 -3.16
N LEU A 135 -4.31 -16.33 -3.72
CA LEU A 135 -3.02 -17.00 -3.86
C LEU A 135 -2.42 -17.34 -2.49
N ALA A 136 -2.49 -16.43 -1.52
CA ALA A 136 -2.05 -16.72 -0.16
C ALA A 136 -2.85 -17.86 0.49
N LYS A 137 -4.17 -17.90 0.25
CA LYS A 137 -5.01 -19.01 0.74
C LYS A 137 -4.63 -20.34 0.10
N GLN A 138 -4.41 -20.35 -1.21
CA GLN A 138 -3.99 -21.53 -1.96
C GLN A 138 -2.63 -22.04 -1.50
N ALA A 139 -1.72 -21.14 -1.14
CA ALA A 139 -0.42 -21.45 -0.58
C ALA A 139 -0.45 -21.82 0.93
N GLY A 140 -1.64 -21.95 1.53
CA GLY A 140 -1.79 -22.49 2.88
C GLY A 140 -1.90 -21.45 4.01
N MET A 141 -1.94 -20.14 3.70
CA MET A 141 -2.21 -19.14 4.72
C MET A 141 -3.63 -19.29 5.29
N SER A 142 -3.76 -19.20 6.62
CA SER A 142 -5.06 -19.30 7.29
C SER A 142 -5.97 -18.12 6.92
N LEU A 143 -7.29 -18.30 6.99
CA LEU A 143 -8.23 -17.22 6.66
C LEU A 143 -8.13 -16.09 7.69
N GLU A 144 -7.84 -16.44 8.93
CA GLU A 144 -7.56 -15.56 10.05
C GLU A 144 -6.39 -14.62 9.72
N ALA A 145 -5.26 -15.18 9.29
CA ALA A 145 -4.05 -14.44 8.95
C ALA A 145 -4.25 -13.56 7.71
N ILE A 146 -4.96 -14.05 6.69
CA ILE A 146 -5.33 -13.27 5.51
C ILE A 146 -6.22 -12.09 5.91
N SER A 147 -7.23 -12.32 6.75
CA SER A 147 -8.16 -11.27 7.20
C SER A 147 -7.43 -10.19 8.00
N GLU A 148 -6.51 -10.59 8.87
CA GLU A 148 -5.67 -9.69 9.66
C GLU A 148 -4.79 -8.82 8.75
N ALA A 149 -4.10 -9.43 7.78
CA ALA A 149 -3.23 -8.77 6.83
C ALA A 149 -3.98 -7.88 5.83
N LEU A 150 -5.20 -8.25 5.44
CA LEU A 150 -6.07 -7.42 4.59
C LEU A 150 -6.87 -6.40 5.39
N THR A 151 -6.43 -6.00 6.58
CA THR A 151 -7.03 -4.91 7.36
C THR A 151 -8.57 -5.00 7.41
N HIS A 152 -9.08 -6.23 7.61
CA HIS A 152 -10.50 -6.66 7.62
C HIS A 152 -11.38 -5.94 6.57
N SER A 153 -11.47 -6.53 5.37
CA SER A 153 -12.31 -6.06 4.26
C SER A 153 -13.78 -5.87 4.66
N ASP A 154 -14.47 -4.98 3.93
CA ASP A 154 -15.89 -4.67 4.13
C ASP A 154 -16.82 -5.89 4.18
N THR A 155 -17.94 -5.70 4.89
CA THR A 155 -18.92 -6.66 5.42
C THR A 155 -19.71 -7.40 4.33
N GLY A 156 -19.21 -8.56 3.92
CA GLY A 156 -19.94 -9.53 3.09
C GLY A 156 -19.41 -10.96 3.17
N THR A 157 -18.12 -11.17 3.50
CA THR A 157 -17.54 -12.54 3.45
C THR A 157 -16.53 -12.86 4.55
N THR A 158 -16.46 -12.11 5.66
CA THR A 158 -15.46 -12.40 6.71
C THR A 158 -15.84 -11.83 8.07
N GLN A 159 -17.06 -12.12 8.54
CA GLN A 159 -17.61 -11.50 9.75
C GLN A 159 -17.37 -12.29 11.05
N ILE A 160 -16.36 -13.17 11.09
CA ILE A 160 -16.12 -14.05 12.25
C ILE A 160 -14.85 -13.74 13.04
N TYR A 161 -13.90 -12.93 12.54
CA TYR A 161 -12.61 -12.81 13.22
C TYR A 161 -12.49 -11.58 14.12
N VAL A 162 -13.09 -11.69 15.31
CA VAL A 162 -12.87 -10.79 16.44
C VAL A 162 -11.60 -11.23 17.18
N ASN A 163 -10.73 -10.26 17.49
CA ASN A 163 -9.54 -10.36 18.36
C ASN A 163 -8.26 -11.00 17.76
N THR A 164 -7.85 -10.55 16.58
CA THR A 164 -6.54 -10.85 16.00
C THR A 164 -5.49 -9.79 16.36
N SER A 165 -4.21 -10.16 16.30
CA SER A 165 -3.09 -9.24 16.52
C SER A 165 -3.15 -8.06 15.53
N ASN A 166 -2.45 -6.97 15.84
CA ASN A 166 -2.29 -5.83 14.94
C ASN A 166 -0.96 -5.89 14.18
N ILE A 167 -0.22 -6.98 14.34
CA ILE A 167 1.12 -7.18 13.78
C ILE A 167 1.04 -8.29 12.75
N VAL A 168 1.26 -7.92 11.50
CA VAL A 168 1.28 -8.82 10.35
C VAL A 168 2.74 -9.21 10.10
N PRO A 169 3.17 -10.44 10.45
CA PRO A 169 4.58 -10.85 10.35
C PRO A 169 5.04 -11.01 8.90
N MET A 170 4.12 -11.28 7.97
CA MET A 170 4.38 -11.32 6.54
C MET A 170 3.15 -10.84 5.78
N ALA A 171 3.33 -9.90 4.87
CA ALA A 171 2.24 -9.37 4.08
C ALA A 171 1.71 -10.40 3.05
N VAL A 172 0.41 -10.34 2.74
CA VAL A 172 -0.27 -11.31 1.86
C VAL A 172 0.36 -11.38 0.47
N GLY A 173 0.71 -10.23 -0.11
CA GLY A 173 1.34 -10.20 -1.43
C GLY A 173 2.75 -10.80 -1.42
N GLU A 174 3.48 -10.66 -0.31
CA GLU A 174 4.81 -11.26 -0.16
C GLU A 174 4.72 -12.79 -0.08
N PHE A 175 3.82 -13.31 0.75
CA PHE A 175 3.61 -14.76 0.88
C PHE A 175 3.17 -15.39 -0.45
N ALA A 176 2.21 -14.75 -1.13
CA ALA A 176 1.75 -15.19 -2.45
C ALA A 176 2.91 -15.24 -3.47
N LEU A 177 3.74 -14.19 -3.52
CA LEU A 177 4.86 -14.14 -4.46
C LEU A 177 5.93 -15.20 -4.15
N LYS A 178 6.26 -15.43 -2.87
CA LYS A 178 7.22 -16.47 -2.47
C LYS A 178 6.75 -17.86 -2.89
N SER A 179 5.44 -18.11 -2.81
CA SER A 179 4.84 -19.40 -3.16
C SER A 179 4.83 -19.66 -4.67
N LEU A 180 4.82 -18.60 -5.49
CA LEU A 180 4.92 -18.72 -6.96
C LEU A 180 6.34 -18.95 -7.47
N LYS A 181 7.36 -18.74 -6.64
CA LYS A 181 8.78 -18.94 -6.98
C LYS A 181 9.30 -20.35 -6.61
N GLN A 182 8.47 -21.16 -5.97
CA GLN A 182 8.75 -22.57 -5.63
C GLN A 182 8.26 -23.47 -6.76
#